data_AF-A0A7C7RWF4-F1
#
_entry.id   AF-A0A7C7RWF4-F1
#
_cell.length_a   1.000
_cell.length_b   1.000
_cell.length_c   1.000
_cell.angle_alpha   90.00
_cell.angle_beta   90.00
_cell.angle_gamma   90.00
#
_symmetry.space_group_name_H-M   'P 1'
#
loop_
_entity.id
_entity.type
_entity.pdbx_description
1 polymer ?
#
loop_
_entity_poly.entity_id
_entity_poly.type
_entity_poly.pdbx_seq_one_letter_code
_entity_poly.pdbx_strand_id
1 'polypeptide(L)'
;ERLSAHTHREIELRWLDRAEVPKVLATSEADLAAGDIIPTHAEAGFPQVETIPTRIVRVRWGAGPWGAVRGSREAELLREGELFPRRETLLAALEAGKLGGTVLNLVELRSLYLSRKLQEAEVEPVEEAQFVVLFAPDERELARTFADIIAELKAGGEWEQLLRRYL
;
A
#
# COMPACT_ATOMS: atom_id res chain seq x y z
N GLU A 1 -8.84 -8.83 -15.65
CA GLU A 1 -9.15 -9.28 -17.03
C GLU A 1 -7.94 -9.26 -17.95
N ARG A 2 -7.31 -8.09 -18.25
CA ARG A 2 -6.14 -8.04 -19.17
C ARG A 2 -4.99 -8.96 -18.77
N LEU A 3 -4.61 -9.00 -17.49
CA LEU A 3 -3.55 -9.89 -16.99
C LEU A 3 -3.88 -11.36 -17.27
N SER A 4 -5.10 -11.79 -16.91
CA SER A 4 -5.60 -13.15 -17.20
C SER A 4 -5.57 -13.48 -18.70
N ALA A 5 -5.96 -12.53 -19.55
CA ALA A 5 -5.93 -12.72 -21.00
C ALA A 5 -4.51 -12.89 -21.56
N HIS A 6 -3.52 -12.17 -21.02
CA HIS A 6 -2.12 -12.25 -21.45
C HIS A 6 -1.40 -13.48 -20.90
N THR A 7 -1.76 -13.94 -19.69
CA THR A 7 -1.10 -15.07 -19.03
C THR A 7 -1.82 -16.39 -19.24
N HIS A 8 -3.05 -16.35 -19.77
CA HIS A 8 -3.97 -17.48 -19.83
C HIS A 8 -4.20 -18.15 -18.44
N ARG A 9 -4.10 -17.37 -17.36
CA ARG A 9 -4.34 -17.81 -15.97
C ARG A 9 -5.67 -17.26 -15.47
N GLU A 10 -6.39 -18.04 -14.66
CA GLU A 10 -7.52 -17.53 -13.89
C GLU A 10 -7.03 -16.69 -12.70
N ILE A 11 -7.80 -15.67 -12.32
CA ILE A 11 -7.46 -14.81 -11.18
C ILE A 11 -8.40 -15.15 -10.04
N GLU A 12 -7.83 -15.64 -8.95
CA GLU A 12 -8.53 -15.80 -7.67
C GLU A 12 -8.09 -14.71 -6.69
N LEU A 13 -9.05 -14.15 -5.94
CA LEU A 13 -8.78 -13.09 -4.98
C LEU A 13 -8.88 -13.61 -3.55
N ARG A 14 -7.83 -13.36 -2.76
CA ARG A 14 -7.79 -13.63 -1.33
C ARG A 14 -7.45 -12.35 -0.57
N TRP A 15 -8.28 -12.00 0.40
CA TRP A 15 -8.01 -10.88 1.31
C TRP A 15 -7.12 -11.35 2.46
N LEU A 16 -6.06 -10.61 2.73
CA LEU A 16 -5.05 -10.92 3.74
C LEU A 16 -4.76 -9.69 4.59
N ASP A 17 -4.33 -9.90 5.84
CA ASP A 17 -3.75 -8.82 6.62
C ASP A 17 -2.39 -8.44 6.01
N ARG A 18 -2.02 -7.15 6.04
CA ARG A 18 -0.79 -6.65 5.41
C ARG A 18 0.46 -7.40 5.89
N ALA A 19 0.49 -7.80 7.16
CA ALA A 19 1.59 -8.54 7.77
C ALA A 19 1.75 -9.98 7.26
N GLU A 20 0.73 -10.56 6.64
CA GLU A 20 0.77 -11.93 6.11
C GLU A 20 1.36 -12.00 4.71
N VAL A 21 1.29 -10.90 3.96
CA VAL A 21 1.71 -10.81 2.54
C VAL A 21 3.13 -11.36 2.31
N PRO A 22 4.19 -10.96 3.05
CA PRO A 22 5.54 -11.47 2.79
C PRO A 22 5.62 -13.00 2.88
N LYS A 23 4.93 -13.59 3.87
CA LYS A 23 4.95 -15.03 4.10
C LYS A 23 4.24 -15.78 2.97
N VAL A 24 3.03 -15.35 2.62
CA VAL A 24 2.21 -16.01 1.59
C VAL A 24 2.91 -15.99 0.23
N LEU A 25 3.57 -14.88 -0.13
CA LEU A 25 4.36 -14.80 -1.35
C LEU A 25 5.64 -15.64 -1.26
N ALA A 26 6.34 -15.65 -0.12
CA ALA A 26 7.55 -16.44 0.05
C ALA A 26 7.31 -17.96 0.00
N THR A 27 6.11 -18.41 0.38
CA THR A 27 5.71 -19.83 0.30
C THR A 27 4.98 -20.18 -0.99
N SER A 28 4.85 -19.24 -1.93
CA SER A 28 4.09 -19.39 -3.19
C SER A 28 2.65 -19.87 -2.95
N GLU A 29 2.05 -19.50 -1.81
CA GLU A 29 0.61 -19.68 -1.55
C GLU A 29 -0.23 -18.66 -2.34
N ALA A 30 0.39 -17.60 -2.85
CA ALA A 30 -0.16 -16.68 -3.84
C ALA A 30 0.95 -16.22 -4.80
N ASP A 31 0.58 -15.99 -6.06
CA ASP A 31 1.52 -15.59 -7.12
C ASP A 31 1.90 -14.10 -7.04
N LEU A 32 0.95 -13.26 -6.58
CA LEU A 32 1.11 -11.81 -6.47
C LEU A 32 0.28 -11.22 -5.35
N ALA A 33 0.71 -10.05 -4.87
CA ALA A 33 -0.03 -9.20 -3.95
C ALA A 33 -0.15 -7.79 -4.54
N ALA A 34 -1.37 -7.29 -4.58
CA ALA A 34 -1.69 -5.94 -5.05
C ALA A 34 -2.59 -5.24 -4.04
N GLY A 35 -2.55 -3.90 -4.04
CA GLY A 35 -3.27 -3.03 -3.11
C GLY A 35 -2.43 -1.80 -2.81
N ASP A 36 -2.74 -1.11 -1.70
CA ASP A 36 -1.96 0.02 -1.19
C ASP A 36 -0.62 -0.45 -0.58
N ILE A 37 0.18 -1.20 -1.35
CA ILE A 37 1.43 -1.82 -0.91
C ILE A 37 2.59 -0.90 -1.24
N ILE A 38 3.27 -0.44 -0.19
CA ILE A 38 4.64 0.07 -0.27
C ILE A 38 5.56 -1.06 0.27
N PRO A 39 6.61 -1.46 -0.46
CA PRO A 39 7.50 -2.54 -0.04
C PRO A 39 8.19 -2.24 1.29
N THR A 40 8.26 -3.25 2.14
CA THR A 40 9.08 -3.26 3.37
C THR A 40 10.50 -3.72 3.06
N HIS A 41 11.42 -3.60 4.03
CA HIS A 41 12.77 -4.14 3.88
C HIS A 41 12.78 -5.66 3.64
N ALA A 42 11.84 -6.40 4.25
CA ALA A 42 11.72 -7.85 4.06
C ALA A 42 11.30 -8.24 2.64
N GLU A 43 10.61 -7.36 1.92
CA GLU A 43 10.08 -7.60 0.58
C GLU A 43 10.99 -7.02 -0.51
N ALA A 44 12.06 -6.31 -0.16
CA ALA A 44 12.95 -5.65 -1.11
C ALA A 44 13.61 -6.60 -2.15
N GLY A 45 13.67 -7.90 -1.84
CA GLY A 45 14.18 -8.94 -2.75
C GLY A 45 13.13 -9.54 -3.68
N PHE A 46 11.85 -9.21 -3.51
CA PHE A 46 10.77 -9.80 -4.30
C PHE A 46 10.67 -9.09 -5.66
N PRO A 47 10.25 -9.79 -6.73
CA PRO A 47 9.91 -9.11 -7.97
C PRO A 47 8.77 -8.12 -7.71
N GLN A 48 8.91 -6.90 -8.24
CA GLN A 48 7.96 -5.82 -8.00
C GLN A 48 7.77 -4.99 -9.27
N VAL A 49 6.56 -4.44 -9.43
CA VAL A 49 6.23 -3.50 -10.50
C VAL A 49 5.62 -2.25 -9.89
N GLU A 50 6.28 -1.11 -10.10
CA GLU A 50 5.81 0.19 -9.63
C GLU A 50 4.57 0.66 -10.39
N THR A 51 3.64 1.27 -9.66
CA THR A 51 2.35 1.70 -10.19
C THR A 51 2.18 3.21 -10.07
N ILE A 52 2.02 3.72 -8.84
CA ILE A 52 1.61 5.09 -8.56
C ILE A 52 2.58 5.71 -7.55
N PRO A 53 3.14 6.89 -7.82
CA PRO A 53 3.96 7.62 -6.86
C PRO A 53 3.15 8.04 -5.65
N THR A 54 3.76 7.98 -4.48
CA THR A 54 3.18 8.42 -3.22
C THR A 54 4.28 8.92 -2.28
N ARG A 55 3.91 9.27 -1.07
CA ARG A 55 4.84 9.68 -0.03
C ARG A 55 4.36 9.15 1.30
N ILE A 56 5.27 8.65 2.12
CA ILE A 56 5.00 8.35 3.52
C ILE A 56 5.16 9.62 4.33
N VAL A 57 4.16 9.91 5.15
CA VAL A 57 4.08 11.11 5.97
C VAL A 57 3.80 10.73 7.43
N ARG A 58 4.34 11.54 8.33
CA ARG A 58 3.94 11.56 9.74
C ARG A 58 2.89 12.61 9.92
N VAL A 59 1.79 12.22 10.54
CA VAL A 59 0.67 13.13 10.77
C VAL A 59 0.35 13.17 12.26
N ARG A 60 0.28 14.39 12.78
CA ARG A 60 0.05 14.68 14.20
C ARG A 60 -1.23 15.50 14.34
N TRP A 61 -2.15 15.02 15.16
CA TRP A 61 -3.42 15.70 15.48
C TRP A 61 -3.51 16.14 16.94
N GLY A 62 -2.69 15.56 17.82
CA GLY A 62 -2.70 15.94 19.23
C GLY A 62 -1.67 15.20 20.07
N ALA A 63 -1.73 15.44 21.37
CA ALA A 63 -0.94 14.70 22.33
C ALA A 63 -1.38 13.23 22.36
N GLY A 64 -0.42 12.31 22.43
CA GLY A 64 -0.72 10.89 22.51
C GLY A 64 0.25 10.01 21.71
N PRO A 65 0.07 8.68 21.81
CA PRO A 65 0.89 7.71 21.11
C PRO A 65 0.68 7.78 19.60
N TRP A 66 1.65 7.25 18.85
CA TRP A 66 1.56 7.11 17.42
C TRP A 66 1.00 5.73 17.04
N GLY A 67 0.39 5.65 15.86
CA GLY A 67 -0.03 4.38 15.25
C GLY A 67 0.60 4.13 13.87
N ALA A 68 0.59 2.86 13.45
CA ALA A 68 0.77 2.44 12.06
C ALA A 68 0.14 1.05 11.84
N VAL A 69 -0.05 0.65 10.59
CA VAL A 69 -0.56 -0.70 10.25
C VAL A 69 0.59 -1.71 10.29
N ARG A 70 0.41 -2.79 11.05
CA ARG A 70 1.39 -3.86 11.21
C ARG A 70 1.80 -4.45 9.86
N GLY A 71 3.10 -4.61 9.68
CA GLY A 71 3.68 -5.20 8.46
C GLY A 71 3.69 -4.27 7.25
N SER A 72 3.30 -3.00 7.40
CA SER A 72 3.45 -1.99 6.36
C SER A 72 4.80 -1.28 6.44
N ARG A 73 5.19 -0.57 5.37
CA ARG A 73 6.40 0.27 5.37
C ARG A 73 6.30 1.38 6.43
N GLU A 74 5.11 1.91 6.66
CA GLU A 74 4.86 2.93 7.68
C GLU A 74 5.10 2.42 9.10
N ALA A 75 4.88 1.13 9.37
CA ALA A 75 5.24 0.51 10.64
C ALA A 75 6.76 0.39 10.84
N GLU A 76 7.56 0.22 9.79
CA GLU A 76 9.03 0.24 9.90
C GLU A 76 9.56 1.66 10.21
N LEU A 77 8.82 2.68 9.78
CA LEU A 77 9.15 4.10 10.01
C LEU A 77 8.57 4.63 11.32
N LEU A 78 7.73 3.85 12.00
CA LEU A 78 7.21 4.16 13.32
C LEU A 78 8.31 3.95 14.37
N ARG A 79 8.82 5.05 14.95
CA ARG A 79 9.86 4.99 15.99
C ARG A 79 9.36 4.36 17.29
N GLU A 80 8.21 4.83 17.77
CA GLU A 80 7.54 4.38 19.00
C GLU A 80 6.03 4.53 18.80
N GLY A 81 5.24 3.57 19.30
CA GLY A 81 3.79 3.61 19.17
C GLY A 81 3.15 2.23 19.15
N GLU A 82 1.90 2.19 18.68
CA GLU A 82 1.08 0.99 18.61
C GLU A 82 0.92 0.51 17.16
N LEU A 83 1.03 -0.80 16.96
CA LEU A 83 0.84 -1.44 15.66
C LEU A 83 -0.53 -2.09 15.56
N PHE A 84 -1.32 -1.60 14.63
CA PHE A 84 -2.68 -2.05 14.40
C PHE A 84 -2.72 -3.16 13.34
N PRO A 85 -3.52 -4.22 13.54
CA PRO A 85 -3.58 -5.33 12.58
C PRO A 85 -4.14 -4.89 11.22
N ARG A 86 -5.08 -3.93 11.23
CA ARG A 86 -5.77 -3.46 10.02
C ARG A 86 -5.94 -1.95 10.03
N ARG A 87 -6.09 -1.39 8.84
CA ARG A 87 -6.36 0.03 8.63
C ARG A 87 -7.59 0.49 9.39
N GLU A 88 -8.70 -0.24 9.32
CA GLU A 88 -9.95 0.15 9.98
C GLU A 88 -9.78 0.31 11.48
N THR A 89 -8.98 -0.56 12.11
CA THR A 89 -8.70 -0.48 13.55
C THR A 89 -7.82 0.70 13.93
N LEU A 90 -6.85 1.06 13.07
CA LEU A 90 -6.03 2.26 13.23
C LEU A 90 -6.91 3.52 13.13
N LEU A 91 -7.77 3.59 12.12
CA LEU A 91 -8.67 4.73 11.91
C LEU A 91 -9.66 4.88 13.07
N ALA A 92 -10.24 3.79 13.55
CA ALA A 92 -11.13 3.83 14.71
C ALA A 92 -10.41 4.34 15.98
N ALA A 93 -9.12 4.02 16.15
CA ALA A 93 -8.32 4.52 17.28
C ALA A 93 -7.99 6.03 17.16
N LEU A 94 -7.72 6.50 15.94
CA LEU A 94 -7.54 7.94 15.65
C LEU A 94 -8.84 8.71 15.91
N GLU A 95 -9.97 8.23 15.39
CA GLU A 95 -11.29 8.85 15.57
C GLU A 95 -11.71 8.91 17.05
N ALA A 96 -11.37 7.87 17.83
CA ALA A 96 -11.63 7.82 19.27
C ALA A 96 -10.66 8.69 20.10
N GLY A 97 -9.71 9.39 19.48
CA GLY A 97 -8.70 10.21 20.17
C GLY A 97 -7.71 9.40 21.02
N LYS A 98 -7.58 8.09 20.77
CA LYS A 98 -6.63 7.22 21.50
C LYS A 98 -5.20 7.42 21.03
N LEU A 99 -5.04 7.87 19.78
CA LEU A 99 -3.76 8.16 19.15
C LEU A 99 -3.63 9.67 18.95
N GLY A 100 -2.44 10.18 19.22
CA GLY A 100 -2.08 11.57 18.93
C GLY A 100 -1.57 11.75 17.50
N GLY A 101 -1.13 10.69 16.84
CA GLY A 101 -0.55 10.72 15.50
C GLY A 101 -0.51 9.36 14.81
N THR A 102 -0.18 9.34 13.52
CA THR A 102 0.05 8.11 12.76
C THR A 102 1.08 8.33 11.66
N VAL A 103 1.69 7.23 11.20
CA VAL A 103 2.47 7.18 9.97
C VAL A 103 1.60 6.52 8.91
N LEU A 104 1.41 7.17 7.76
CA LEU A 104 0.60 6.68 6.65
C LEU A 104 1.09 7.26 5.31
N ASN A 105 0.61 6.72 4.20
CA ASN A 105 0.87 7.26 2.87
C ASN A 105 -0.06 8.44 2.51
N LEU A 106 0.35 9.27 1.55
CA LEU A 106 -0.35 10.51 1.18
C LEU A 106 -1.76 10.27 0.61
N VAL A 107 -1.97 9.17 -0.12
CA VAL A 107 -3.29 8.81 -0.67
C VAL A 107 -4.27 8.50 0.45
N GLU A 108 -3.81 7.79 1.48
CA GLU A 108 -4.59 7.50 2.67
C GLU A 108 -4.89 8.77 3.48
N LEU A 109 -3.91 9.65 3.67
CA LEU A 109 -4.13 10.96 4.32
C LEU A 109 -5.24 11.75 3.62
N ARG A 110 -5.19 11.79 2.28
CA ARG A 110 -6.20 12.47 1.47
C ARG A 110 -7.59 11.88 1.70
N SER A 111 -7.72 10.55 1.76
CA SER A 111 -8.99 9.88 2.07
C SER A 111 -9.56 10.30 3.44
N LEU A 112 -8.69 10.47 4.44
CA LEU A 112 -9.09 10.93 5.78
C LEU A 112 -9.56 12.40 5.79
N TYR A 113 -8.89 13.28 5.05
CA TYR A 113 -9.35 14.66 4.89
C TYR A 113 -10.68 14.74 4.14
N LEU A 114 -10.84 14.00 3.04
CA LEU A 114 -12.06 14.00 2.23
C LEU A 114 -13.28 13.48 3.00
N SER A 115 -13.07 12.49 3.86
CA SER A 115 -14.14 11.96 4.73
C SER A 115 -14.46 12.87 5.93
N ARG A 116 -13.76 14.00 6.08
CA ARG A 116 -13.88 14.96 7.21
C ARG A 116 -13.70 14.31 8.59
N LYS A 117 -13.13 13.11 8.64
CA LYS A 117 -12.89 12.38 9.88
C LYS A 117 -11.83 13.06 10.74
N LEU A 118 -10.95 13.83 10.10
CA LEU A 118 -9.87 14.57 10.74
C LEU A 118 -9.77 15.97 10.12
N GLN A 119 -9.65 17.00 10.96
CA GLN A 119 -9.41 18.38 10.56
C GLN A 119 -8.23 18.93 11.35
N GLU A 120 -7.38 19.71 10.68
CA GLU A 120 -6.14 20.31 11.23
C GLU A 120 -5.12 19.29 11.75
N ALA A 121 -4.06 19.05 10.97
CA ALA A 121 -2.98 18.15 11.34
C ALA A 121 -1.65 18.75 10.92
N GLU A 122 -0.62 18.56 11.74
CA GLU A 122 0.76 18.78 11.33
C GLU A 122 1.20 17.58 10.49
N VAL A 123 1.65 17.84 9.27
CA VAL A 123 2.07 16.81 8.31
C VAL A 123 3.54 17.00 7.99
N GLU A 124 4.35 16.00 8.31
CA GLU A 124 5.78 15.96 8.02
C GLU A 124 6.06 14.88 6.96
N PRO A 125 6.68 15.22 5.81
CA PRO A 125 7.13 14.22 4.85
C PRO A 125 8.29 13.40 5.40
N VAL A 126 8.24 12.08 5.24
CA VAL A 126 9.28 11.16 5.72
C VAL A 126 10.08 10.57 4.57
N GLU A 127 9.39 10.01 3.58
CA GLU A 127 9.99 9.19 2.52
C GLU A 127 9.16 9.28 1.24
N GLU A 128 9.79 9.58 0.10
CA GLU A 128 9.17 9.39 -1.21
C GLU A 128 9.03 7.89 -1.49
N ALA A 129 7.86 7.46 -1.97
CA ALA A 129 7.56 6.05 -2.13
C ALA A 129 6.78 5.77 -3.42
N GLN A 130 6.66 4.49 -3.77
CA GLN A 130 5.83 4.01 -4.87
C GLN A 130 4.92 2.92 -4.34
N PHE A 131 3.65 2.95 -4.76
CA PHE A 131 2.82 1.77 -4.66
C PHE A 131 3.28 0.74 -5.68
N VAL A 132 3.29 -0.54 -5.29
CA VAL A 132 3.73 -1.62 -6.16
C VAL A 132 2.72 -2.76 -6.19
N VAL A 133 2.84 -3.59 -7.21
CA VAL A 133 2.42 -4.99 -7.14
C VAL A 133 3.65 -5.83 -6.81
N LEU A 134 3.57 -6.63 -5.76
CA LEU A 134 4.59 -7.61 -5.38
C LEU A 134 4.26 -8.96 -5.98
N PHE A 135 5.28 -9.74 -6.31
CA PHE A 135 5.14 -11.09 -6.85
C PHE A 135 5.89 -12.08 -5.98
N ALA A 136 5.49 -13.35 -6.02
CA ALA A 136 6.25 -14.43 -5.41
C ALA A 136 7.68 -14.49 -6.02
N PRO A 137 8.70 -14.97 -5.27
CA PRO A 137 10.09 -14.94 -5.72
C PRO A 137 10.36 -15.65 -7.07
N ASP A 138 9.56 -16.67 -7.38
CA ASP A 138 9.59 -17.46 -8.61
C ASP A 138 8.77 -16.85 -9.77
N GLU A 139 7.88 -15.89 -9.49
CA GLU A 139 6.96 -15.27 -10.47
C GLU A 139 7.57 -14.05 -11.20
N ARG A 140 8.85 -14.13 -11.57
CA ARG A 140 9.55 -13.06 -12.32
C ARG A 140 9.01 -12.83 -13.71
N GLU A 141 8.55 -13.89 -14.37
CA GLU A 141 7.96 -13.80 -15.71
C GLU A 141 6.62 -13.08 -15.64
N LEU A 142 5.78 -13.44 -14.67
CA LEU A 142 4.50 -12.77 -14.43
C LEU A 142 4.69 -11.27 -14.11
N ALA A 143 5.70 -10.93 -13.31
CA ALA A 143 6.06 -9.54 -13.05
C ALA A 143 6.42 -8.77 -14.34
N ARG A 144 7.17 -9.39 -15.26
CA ARG A 144 7.50 -8.76 -16.57
C ARG A 144 6.26 -8.56 -17.42
N THR A 145 5.42 -9.58 -17.56
CA THR A 145 4.16 -9.48 -18.29
C THR A 145 3.26 -8.37 -17.72
N PHE A 146 3.20 -8.24 -16.39
CA PHE A 146 2.44 -7.16 -15.76
C PHE A 146 3.05 -5.77 -16.02
N ALA A 147 4.37 -5.66 -16.01
CA ALA A 147 5.06 -4.41 -16.35
C ALA A 147 4.78 -3.99 -17.81
N ASP A 148 4.78 -4.93 -18.75
CA ASP A 148 4.47 -4.69 -20.16
C ASP A 148 3.02 -4.18 -20.32
N ILE A 149 2.07 -4.81 -19.63
CA ILE A 149 0.67 -4.36 -19.61
C ILE A 149 0.54 -2.92 -19.08
N ILE A 150 1.27 -2.58 -18.00
CA ILE A 150 1.26 -1.20 -17.47
C ILE A 150 1.86 -0.22 -18.49
N ALA A 151 2.93 -0.60 -19.17
CA ALA A 151 3.55 0.25 -20.19
C ALA A 151 2.59 0.50 -21.36
N GLU A 152 1.87 -0.52 -21.82
CA GLU A 152 0.84 -0.38 -22.85
C GLU A 152 -0.30 0.55 -22.42
N LEU A 153 -0.79 0.40 -21.18
CA LEU A 153 -1.84 1.27 -20.63
C LEU A 153 -1.40 2.74 -20.58
N LYS A 154 -0.14 3.00 -20.23
CA LYS A 154 0.45 4.35 -20.22
C LYS A 154 0.58 4.90 -21.64
N ALA A 155 1.09 4.09 -22.58
CA ALA A 155 1.23 4.50 -23.98
C ALA A 155 -0.11 4.83 -24.64
N GLY A 156 -1.18 4.10 -24.28
CA GLY A 156 -2.55 4.34 -24.74
C GLY A 156 -3.29 5.47 -24.04
N GLY A 157 -2.73 6.08 -22.98
CA GLY A 157 -3.40 7.10 -22.16
C GLY A 157 -4.53 6.55 -21.28
N GLU A 158 -4.69 5.22 -21.22
CA GLU A 158 -5.70 4.56 -20.38
C GLU A 158 -5.30 4.61 -18.91
N TRP A 159 -4.00 4.59 -18.62
CA TRP A 159 -3.48 4.69 -17.25
C TRP A 159 -3.93 5.99 -16.58
N GLU A 160 -3.77 7.12 -17.25
CA GLU A 160 -4.19 8.44 -16.74
C GLU A 160 -5.71 8.52 -16.52
N GLN A 161 -6.50 7.84 -17.36
CA GLN A 161 -7.95 7.77 -17.19
C GLN A 161 -8.34 6.99 -15.94
N LEU A 162 -7.66 5.85 -15.69
CA LEU A 162 -7.83 5.08 -14.47
C LEU A 162 -7.44 5.91 -13.24
N LEU A 163 -6.30 6.60 -13.28
CA LEU A 163 -5.87 7.46 -12.19
C LEU A 163 -6.92 8.53 -11.89
N ARG A 164 -7.37 9.30 -12.87
CA ARG A 164 -8.39 10.36 -12.67
C ARG A 164 -9.73 9.84 -12.16
N ARG A 165 -10.07 8.59 -12.46
CA ARG A 165 -11.34 7.99 -12.04
C ARG A 165 -11.32 7.58 -10.56
N TYR A 166 -10.18 7.12 -10.07
CA TYR A 166 -10.06 6.50 -8.75
C TYR A 166 -9.24 7.31 -7.74
N LEU A 167 -8.42 8.25 -8.20
CA LEU A 167 -7.68 9.24 -7.41
C LEU A 167 -8.13 10.64 -7.82
#